data_AF-A0A1T5GI54-F1
#
_entry.id   AF-A0A1T5GI54-F1
#
_cell.length_a   1.000
_cell.length_b   1.000
_cell.length_c   1.000
_cell.angle_alpha   90.00
_cell.angle_beta   90.00
_cell.angle_gamma   90.00
#
_symmetry.space_group_name_H-M   'P 1'
#
loop_
_entity.id
_entity.type
_entity.pdbx_description
1 polymer ?
#
loop_
_entity_poly.entity_id
_entity_poly.type
_entity_poly.pdbx_seq_one_letter_code
_entity_poly.pdbx_strand_id
1 'polypeptide(L)'
;MNSKYRTLYFLLGTLGVGLLLVFGMYIFSFSPNPQAVAKKELASAGHGHLESKIHNMSLKNFNPGVYNTLLIEINSGYDQKLFNADIQKMLKDRLDKNYQDLAYQKLNNLLAAASLDYGQINTIMQHLETTFGSNNKLAATKSKLKAIVYYSDTLPKKVNAFISAGFGGFQDDQYATLKKELTSVPSEIKQRQSVNASISQSTQKLNKHYANYQQWYSEVM
;
A
#
# COMPACT_ATOMS: atom_id res chain seq x y z
N MET A 1 -41.10 24.29 7.61
CA MET A 1 -40.56 24.38 6.23
C MET A 1 -39.69 23.16 5.95
N ASN A 2 -39.88 22.59 4.77
CA ASN A 2 -39.66 21.19 4.34
C ASN A 2 -38.26 20.56 4.55
N SER A 3 -38.25 19.38 5.20
CA SER A 3 -37.16 18.39 5.22
C SER A 3 -36.98 17.62 3.89
N LYS A 4 -37.75 17.96 2.85
CA LYS A 4 -37.76 17.27 1.55
C LYS A 4 -36.63 17.69 0.59
N TYR A 5 -35.85 18.73 0.91
CA TYR A 5 -34.82 19.25 0.00
C TYR A 5 -33.39 18.80 0.30
N ARG A 6 -33.11 18.19 1.47
CA ARG A 6 -31.76 17.70 1.80
C ARG A 6 -31.41 16.35 1.15
N THR A 7 -32.40 15.48 0.95
CA THR A 7 -32.19 14.17 0.31
C THR A 7 -31.98 14.31 -1.21
N LEU A 8 -32.45 15.40 -1.81
CA LEU A 8 -32.36 15.61 -3.27
C LEU A 8 -30.96 16.02 -3.72
N TYR A 9 -30.18 16.74 -2.88
CA TYR A 9 -28.79 17.10 -3.21
C TYR A 9 -27.80 15.92 -3.06
N PHE A 10 -28.11 14.92 -2.22
CA PHE A 10 -27.30 13.71 -2.12
C PHE A 10 -27.53 12.73 -3.29
N LEU A 11 -28.67 12.82 -3.96
CA LEU A 11 -29.02 12.01 -5.14
C LEU A 11 -28.56 12.62 -6.47
N LEU A 12 -28.32 13.94 -6.51
CA LEU A 12 -27.76 14.62 -7.69
C LEU A 12 -26.21 14.59 -7.73
N GLY A 13 -25.54 14.37 -6.59
CA GLY A 13 -24.07 14.26 -6.52
C GLY A 13 -23.50 12.91 -6.99
N THR A 14 -24.29 11.83 -6.93
CA THR A 14 -23.88 10.48 -7.34
C THR A 14 -24.08 10.22 -8.84
N LEU A 15 -24.92 11.01 -9.51
CA LEU A 15 -25.09 10.95 -10.97
C LEU A 15 -24.01 11.74 -11.75
N GLY A 16 -23.23 12.60 -11.08
CA GLY A 16 -22.14 13.38 -11.70
C GLY A 16 -20.80 12.64 -11.83
N VAL A 17 -20.59 11.56 -11.08
CA VAL A 17 -19.34 10.77 -11.13
C VAL A 17 -19.48 9.54 -12.06
N GLY A 18 -20.71 9.20 -12.45
CA GLY A 18 -21.03 8.09 -13.35
C GLY A 18 -20.60 8.27 -14.82
N LEU A 19 -20.15 9.47 -15.23
CA LEU A 19 -19.73 9.76 -16.61
C LEU A 19 -18.21 9.86 -16.81
N LEU A 20 -17.39 9.74 -15.76
CA LEU A 20 -15.92 9.75 -15.89
C LEU A 20 -15.30 8.34 -15.97
N LEU A 21 -16.06 7.28 -15.71
CA LEU A 21 -15.57 5.90 -15.82
C LEU A 21 -15.75 5.27 -17.22
N VAL A 22 -16.47 5.94 -18.13
CA VAL A 22 -16.68 5.43 -19.50
C VAL A 22 -15.50 5.77 -20.44
N PHE A 23 -14.59 6.68 -20.05
CA PHE A 23 -13.41 7.03 -20.87
C PHE A 23 -12.12 6.26 -20.54
N GLY A 24 -12.13 5.38 -19.53
CA GLY A 24 -10.97 4.58 -19.14
C GLY A 24 -10.89 3.17 -19.76
N MET A 25 -11.86 2.77 -20.58
CA MET A 25 -11.86 1.47 -21.29
C MET A 25 -11.34 1.63 -22.73
N TYR A 26 -10.08 2.03 -22.91
CA TYR A 26 -9.48 1.99 -24.26
C TYR A 26 -7.98 1.69 -24.33
N ILE A 27 -7.36 1.09 -23.30
CA ILE A 27 -5.99 0.56 -23.43
C ILE A 27 -5.90 -0.79 -22.74
N PHE A 28 -6.40 -1.84 -23.40
CA PHE A 28 -5.84 -3.21 -23.40
C PHE A 28 -6.60 -4.02 -24.45
N SER A 29 -6.24 -3.79 -25.71
CA SER A 29 -6.68 -4.63 -26.83
C SER A 29 -5.92 -5.95 -26.78
N PHE A 30 -6.55 -7.00 -26.25
CA PHE A 30 -6.26 -8.37 -26.65
C PHE A 30 -7.44 -8.86 -27.47
N SER A 31 -7.23 -8.99 -28.78
CA SER A 31 -8.24 -9.40 -29.76
C SER A 31 -8.87 -10.76 -29.42
N PRO A 32 -10.19 -10.90 -29.55
CA PRO A 32 -10.82 -12.14 -29.95
C PRO A 32 -11.47 -11.99 -31.33
N ASN A 33 -11.19 -12.97 -32.18
CA ASN A 33 -11.81 -13.25 -33.47
C ASN A 33 -13.36 -13.19 -33.37
N PRO A 34 -14.09 -12.54 -34.30
CA PRO A 34 -15.54 -12.37 -34.18
C PRO A 34 -16.25 -13.58 -34.78
N GLN A 35 -17.07 -14.27 -33.98
CA GLN A 35 -18.41 -14.75 -34.35
C GLN A 35 -18.99 -15.64 -33.24
N ALA A 36 -20.02 -15.14 -32.57
CA ALA A 36 -21.21 -15.89 -32.17
C ALA A 36 -22.21 -14.91 -31.55
N VAL A 37 -23.18 -14.46 -32.35
CA VAL A 37 -24.41 -13.88 -31.82
C VAL A 37 -25.21 -15.04 -31.23
N ALA A 38 -25.29 -15.14 -29.91
CA ALA A 38 -26.18 -16.07 -29.24
C ALA A 38 -26.82 -15.41 -28.02
N LYS A 39 -28.14 -15.21 -28.17
CA LYS A 39 -29.22 -15.16 -27.17
C LYS A 39 -28.86 -14.73 -25.75
N LYS A 40 -29.61 -13.73 -25.27
CA LYS A 40 -29.94 -13.50 -23.86
C LYS A 40 -30.31 -14.81 -23.17
N GLU A 41 -29.35 -15.45 -22.51
CA GLU A 41 -29.64 -16.30 -21.37
C GLU A 41 -29.68 -15.39 -20.15
N LEU A 42 -30.91 -15.06 -19.74
CA LEU A 42 -31.16 -14.67 -18.37
C LEU A 42 -30.96 -15.94 -17.54
N ALA A 43 -29.70 -16.32 -17.33
CA ALA A 43 -29.36 -17.46 -16.51
C ALA A 43 -29.95 -17.22 -15.12
N SER A 44 -30.46 -18.26 -14.50
CA SER A 44 -30.64 -18.36 -13.05
C SER A 44 -29.26 -18.29 -12.37
N ALA A 45 -28.56 -17.16 -12.49
CA ALA A 45 -27.23 -16.94 -11.96
C ALA A 45 -27.36 -16.70 -10.46
N GLY A 46 -27.50 -17.79 -9.71
CA GLY A 46 -27.43 -17.77 -8.26
C GLY A 46 -26.12 -17.17 -7.77
N HIS A 47 -26.08 -16.87 -6.47
CA HIS A 47 -24.91 -16.36 -5.75
C HIS A 47 -23.61 -17.16 -5.96
N GLY A 48 -23.67 -18.40 -6.42
CA GLY A 48 -22.51 -19.24 -6.75
C GLY A 48 -21.55 -18.63 -7.77
N HIS A 49 -22.02 -17.80 -8.71
CA HIS A 49 -21.12 -17.09 -9.63
C HIS A 49 -20.25 -16.05 -8.91
N LEU A 50 -20.85 -15.26 -8.02
CA LEU A 50 -20.14 -14.29 -7.19
C LEU A 50 -19.19 -14.98 -6.21
N GLU A 51 -19.63 -16.09 -5.61
CA GLU A 51 -18.80 -16.89 -4.72
C GLU A 51 -17.56 -17.43 -5.45
N SER A 52 -17.73 -17.94 -6.67
CA SER A 52 -16.63 -18.41 -7.51
C SER A 52 -15.66 -17.28 -7.89
N LYS A 53 -16.17 -16.10 -8.28
CA LYS A 53 -15.34 -14.92 -8.55
C LYS A 53 -14.50 -14.52 -7.33
N ILE A 54 -15.11 -14.50 -6.14
CA ILE A 54 -14.40 -14.20 -4.88
C ILE A 54 -13.35 -15.26 -4.59
N HIS A 55 -13.69 -16.54 -4.72
CA HIS A 55 -12.77 -17.66 -4.45
C HIS A 55 -11.54 -17.64 -5.37
N ASN A 56 -11.73 -17.27 -6.64
CA ASN A 56 -10.67 -17.25 -7.65
C ASN A 56 -9.80 -15.98 -7.63
N MET A 57 -10.03 -15.07 -6.66
CA MET A 57 -9.09 -13.96 -6.43
C MET A 57 -7.74 -14.50 -5.94
N SER A 58 -6.67 -13.89 -6.41
CA SER A 58 -5.29 -14.30 -6.15
C SER A 58 -4.37 -13.10 -6.17
N LEU A 59 -3.11 -13.29 -5.74
CA LEU A 59 -2.08 -12.24 -5.79
C LEU A 59 -1.81 -11.66 -7.19
N LYS A 60 -2.21 -12.36 -8.26
CA LYS A 60 -1.98 -11.96 -9.65
C LYS A 60 -3.06 -11.04 -10.21
N ASN A 61 -4.31 -11.23 -9.77
CA ASN A 61 -5.47 -10.57 -10.38
C ASN A 61 -6.20 -9.62 -9.40
N PHE A 62 -5.97 -9.70 -8.10
CA PHE A 62 -6.61 -8.80 -7.15
C PHE A 62 -6.06 -7.37 -7.27
N ASN A 63 -6.95 -6.39 -7.08
CA ASN A 63 -6.63 -4.98 -6.88
C ASN A 63 -7.87 -4.27 -6.30
N PRO A 64 -7.75 -3.01 -5.84
CA PRO A 64 -8.90 -2.23 -5.34
C PRO A 64 -10.08 -2.16 -6.30
N GLY A 65 -9.84 -2.07 -7.61
CA GLY A 65 -10.89 -2.03 -8.63
C GLY A 65 -11.69 -3.32 -8.68
N VAL A 66 -11.02 -4.48 -8.65
CA VAL A 66 -11.68 -5.80 -8.60
C VAL A 66 -12.55 -5.93 -7.35
N TYR A 67 -12.05 -5.50 -6.18
CA TYR A 67 -12.85 -5.49 -4.96
C TYR A 67 -14.11 -4.62 -5.11
N ASN A 68 -13.95 -3.38 -5.58
CA ASN A 68 -15.06 -2.44 -5.72
C ASN A 68 -16.12 -2.97 -6.72
N THR A 69 -15.69 -3.55 -7.83
CA THR A 69 -16.59 -4.16 -8.82
C THR A 69 -17.39 -5.31 -8.20
N LEU A 70 -16.74 -6.22 -7.48
CA LEU A 70 -17.44 -7.34 -6.82
C LEU A 70 -18.41 -6.85 -5.75
N LEU A 71 -18.03 -5.83 -4.97
CA LEU A 71 -18.92 -5.23 -3.97
C LEU A 71 -20.18 -4.63 -4.62
N ILE A 72 -20.03 -3.94 -5.75
CA ILE A 72 -21.16 -3.39 -6.53
C ILE A 72 -22.04 -4.53 -7.07
N GLU A 73 -21.45 -5.59 -7.63
CA GLU A 73 -22.20 -6.75 -8.13
C GLU A 73 -22.99 -7.44 -7.01
N ILE A 74 -22.41 -7.60 -5.82
CA ILE A 74 -23.09 -8.17 -4.63
C ILE A 74 -24.28 -7.30 -4.23
N ASN A 75 -24.09 -5.98 -4.09
CA ASN A 75 -25.16 -5.08 -3.70
C ASN A 75 -26.27 -5.01 -4.75
N SER A 76 -25.89 -4.95 -6.03
CA SER A 76 -26.85 -4.93 -7.14
C SER A 76 -27.68 -6.22 -7.21
N GLY A 77 -27.06 -7.38 -6.97
CA GLY A 77 -27.76 -8.66 -6.93
C GLY A 77 -28.75 -8.76 -5.78
N TYR A 78 -28.40 -8.20 -4.61
CA TYR A 78 -29.32 -8.08 -3.49
C TYR A 78 -30.49 -7.12 -3.78
N ASP A 79 -30.22 -5.92 -4.32
CA ASP A 79 -31.24 -4.91 -4.63
C ASP A 79 -32.24 -5.44 -5.67
N GLN A 80 -31.78 -6.28 -6.60
CA GLN A 80 -32.60 -6.97 -7.61
C GLN A 80 -33.31 -8.23 -7.07
N LYS A 81 -33.17 -8.54 -5.78
CA LYS A 81 -33.75 -9.72 -5.11
C LYS A 81 -33.31 -11.05 -5.73
N LEU A 82 -32.11 -11.12 -6.32
CA LEU A 82 -31.54 -12.37 -6.84
C LEU A 82 -31.13 -13.33 -5.71
N PHE A 83 -30.89 -12.79 -4.51
CA PHE A 83 -30.66 -13.54 -3.28
C PHE A 83 -31.05 -12.70 -2.05
N ASN A 84 -31.13 -13.34 -0.88
CA ASN A 84 -31.55 -12.70 0.37
C ASN A 84 -30.39 -11.97 1.11
N ALA A 85 -30.72 -11.30 2.21
CA ALA A 85 -29.74 -10.53 3.00
C ALA A 85 -28.64 -11.40 3.62
N ASP A 86 -28.94 -12.64 4.01
CA ASP A 86 -27.95 -13.55 4.58
C ASP A 86 -26.87 -13.92 3.56
N ILE A 87 -27.28 -14.16 2.31
CA ILE A 87 -26.36 -14.44 1.20
C ILE A 87 -25.53 -13.19 0.86
N GLN A 88 -26.15 -12.00 0.82
CA GLN A 88 -25.43 -10.74 0.62
C GLN A 88 -24.33 -10.56 1.65
N LYS A 89 -24.67 -10.74 2.94
CA LYS A 89 -23.73 -10.63 4.05
C LYS A 89 -22.60 -11.66 3.92
N MET A 90 -22.93 -12.92 3.65
CA MET A 90 -21.94 -13.99 3.47
C MET A 90 -20.95 -13.67 2.35
N LEU A 91 -21.43 -13.21 1.19
CA LEU A 91 -20.58 -12.83 0.06
C LEU A 91 -19.69 -11.65 0.39
N LYS A 92 -20.24 -10.61 1.05
CA LYS A 92 -19.47 -9.45 1.48
C LYS A 92 -18.38 -9.83 2.48
N ASP A 93 -18.72 -10.62 3.51
CA ASP A 93 -17.75 -11.06 4.52
C ASP A 93 -16.63 -11.89 3.89
N ARG A 94 -16.94 -12.75 2.91
CA ARG A 94 -15.94 -13.51 2.15
C ARG A 94 -15.06 -12.62 1.27
N LEU A 95 -15.65 -11.66 0.57
CA LEU A 95 -14.94 -10.69 -0.25
C LEU A 95 -13.97 -9.87 0.61
N ASP A 96 -14.47 -9.31 1.73
CA ASP A 96 -13.71 -8.50 2.68
C ASP A 96 -12.53 -9.28 3.26
N LYS A 97 -12.76 -10.53 3.68
CA LYS A 97 -11.72 -11.40 4.21
C LYS A 97 -10.66 -11.72 3.16
N ASN A 98 -11.08 -12.23 2.00
CA ASN A 98 -10.13 -12.64 0.96
C ASN A 98 -9.31 -11.46 0.45
N TYR A 99 -9.94 -10.30 0.25
CA TYR A 99 -9.24 -9.09 -0.16
C TYR A 99 -8.21 -8.64 0.87
N GLN A 100 -8.56 -8.58 2.17
CA GLN A 100 -7.61 -8.20 3.21
C GLN A 100 -6.42 -9.18 3.27
N ASP A 101 -6.67 -10.48 3.21
CA ASP A 101 -5.61 -11.50 3.25
C ASP A 101 -4.63 -11.32 2.07
N LEU A 102 -5.15 -11.19 0.85
CA LEU A 102 -4.35 -10.95 -0.35
C LEU A 102 -3.61 -9.60 -0.31
N ALA A 103 -4.27 -8.54 0.16
CA ALA A 103 -3.69 -7.21 0.28
C ALA A 103 -2.50 -7.19 1.26
N TYR A 104 -2.65 -7.78 2.44
CA TYR A 104 -1.55 -7.86 3.41
C TYR A 104 -0.42 -8.77 2.93
N GLN A 105 -0.75 -9.89 2.26
CA GLN A 105 0.27 -10.75 1.67
C GLN A 105 1.06 -10.02 0.57
N LYS A 106 0.38 -9.26 -0.30
CA LYS A 106 1.03 -8.44 -1.33
C LYS A 106 1.89 -7.33 -0.72
N LEU A 107 1.40 -6.63 0.30
CA LEU A 107 2.17 -5.60 1.00
C LEU A 107 3.44 -6.18 1.62
N ASN A 108 3.37 -7.35 2.23
CA ASN A 108 4.55 -8.04 2.76
C ASN A 108 5.57 -8.34 1.65
N ASN A 109 5.11 -8.83 0.49
CA ASN A 109 5.98 -9.09 -0.65
C ASN A 109 6.62 -7.81 -1.20
N LEU A 110 5.85 -6.72 -1.33
CA LEU A 110 6.34 -5.42 -1.80
C LEU A 110 7.35 -4.79 -0.84
N LEU A 111 7.15 -4.94 0.47
CA LEU A 111 8.09 -4.42 1.47
C LEU A 111 9.38 -5.24 1.57
N ALA A 112 9.31 -6.54 1.25
CA ALA A 112 10.47 -7.43 1.19
C ALA A 112 11.27 -7.35 -0.12
N ALA A 113 10.66 -6.82 -1.19
CA ALA A 113 11.32 -6.67 -2.49
C ALA A 113 12.56 -5.76 -2.40
N ALA A 114 13.52 -5.92 -3.31
CA ALA A 114 14.75 -5.12 -3.33
C ALA A 114 14.46 -3.62 -3.49
N SER A 115 13.62 -3.27 -4.46
CA SER A 115 13.07 -1.93 -4.67
C SER A 115 11.65 -1.82 -4.12
N LEU A 116 11.30 -0.64 -3.61
CA LEU A 116 9.95 -0.34 -3.15
C LEU A 116 9.11 0.23 -4.29
N ASP A 117 7.98 -0.40 -4.58
CA ASP A 117 6.93 0.17 -5.41
C ASP A 117 5.97 0.98 -4.52
N TYR A 118 6.35 2.24 -4.26
CA TYR A 118 5.54 3.14 -3.42
C TYR A 118 4.14 3.38 -3.99
N GLY A 119 3.98 3.35 -5.31
CA GLY A 119 2.68 3.52 -5.96
C GLY A 119 1.73 2.39 -5.57
N GLN A 120 2.16 1.15 -5.74
CA GLN A 120 1.36 -0.03 -5.35
C GLN A 120 1.14 -0.11 -3.83
N ILE A 121 2.19 0.13 -3.03
CA ILE A 121 2.10 0.09 -1.57
C ILE A 121 1.06 1.10 -1.07
N ASN A 122 1.16 2.36 -1.51
CA ASN A 122 0.24 3.42 -1.09
C ASN A 122 -1.19 3.14 -1.56
N THR A 123 -1.36 2.67 -2.79
CA THR A 123 -2.68 2.31 -3.34
C THR A 123 -3.39 1.27 -2.49
N ILE A 124 -2.70 0.17 -2.14
CA ILE A 124 -3.29 -0.90 -1.33
C ILE A 124 -3.56 -0.42 0.09
N MET A 125 -2.61 0.29 0.71
CA MET A 125 -2.76 0.77 2.09
C MET A 125 -3.87 1.80 2.24
N GLN A 126 -4.01 2.73 1.29
CA GLN A 126 -5.10 3.70 1.28
C GLN A 126 -6.45 3.00 1.11
N HIS A 127 -6.56 2.05 0.18
CA HIS A 127 -7.82 1.34 -0.01
C HIS A 127 -8.20 0.50 1.21
N LEU A 128 -7.23 -0.15 1.86
CA LEU A 128 -7.46 -0.84 3.14
C LEU A 128 -7.99 0.13 4.21
N GLU A 129 -7.38 1.30 4.34
CA GLU A 129 -7.75 2.31 5.32
C GLU A 129 -9.15 2.90 5.07
N THR A 130 -9.46 3.24 3.83
CA THR A 130 -10.76 3.84 3.48
C THR A 130 -11.91 2.84 3.54
N THR A 131 -11.62 1.55 3.31
CA THR A 131 -12.65 0.50 3.23
C THR A 131 -12.90 -0.18 4.58
N PHE A 132 -11.83 -0.47 5.33
CA PHE A 132 -11.91 -1.24 6.59
C PHE A 132 -11.54 -0.42 7.83
N GLY A 133 -11.14 0.84 7.65
CA GLY A 133 -10.63 1.68 8.72
C GLY A 133 -9.19 1.36 9.11
N SER A 134 -8.67 2.17 10.04
CA SER A 134 -7.35 1.93 10.63
C SER A 134 -7.41 0.77 11.62
N ASN A 135 -6.44 -0.14 11.54
CA ASN A 135 -6.31 -1.27 12.46
C ASN A 135 -4.84 -1.56 12.77
N ASN A 136 -4.58 -2.40 13.77
CA ASN A 136 -3.23 -2.70 14.23
C ASN A 136 -2.33 -3.28 13.13
N LYS A 137 -2.88 -4.10 12.23
CA LYS A 137 -2.13 -4.72 11.14
C LYS A 137 -1.69 -3.68 10.10
N LEU A 138 -2.58 -2.77 9.74
CA LEU A 138 -2.26 -1.64 8.85
C LEU A 138 -1.27 -0.67 9.49
N ALA A 139 -1.44 -0.36 10.78
CA ALA A 139 -0.52 0.49 11.53
C ALA A 139 0.89 -0.11 11.60
N ALA A 140 1.00 -1.42 11.84
CA ALA A 140 2.28 -2.15 11.80
C ALA A 140 2.93 -2.06 10.41
N THR A 141 2.17 -2.28 9.34
CA THR A 141 2.67 -2.13 7.96
C THR A 141 3.17 -0.71 7.67
N LYS A 142 2.42 0.33 8.10
CA LYS A 142 2.84 1.75 8.00
C LYS A 142 4.15 2.00 8.75
N SER A 143 4.26 1.49 9.97
CA SER A 143 5.47 1.63 10.80
C SER A 143 6.67 0.97 10.14
N LYS A 144 6.50 -0.26 9.62
CA LYS A 144 7.56 -0.99 8.91
C LYS A 144 8.03 -0.24 7.66
N LEU A 145 7.11 0.28 6.85
CA LEU A 145 7.46 1.11 5.68
C LEU A 145 8.26 2.34 6.11
N LYS A 146 7.81 3.07 7.14
CA LYS A 146 8.51 4.24 7.67
C LYS A 146 9.92 3.89 8.14
N ALA A 147 10.08 2.77 8.85
CA ALA A 147 11.37 2.29 9.30
C ALA A 147 12.30 1.97 8.12
N ILE A 148 11.80 1.26 7.09
CA ILE A 148 12.59 0.97 5.88
C ILE A 148 13.09 2.28 5.26
N VAL A 149 12.19 3.22 4.99
CA VAL A 149 12.53 4.52 4.38
C VAL A 149 13.56 5.27 5.23
N TYR A 150 13.36 5.29 6.55
CA TYR A 150 14.27 5.99 7.46
C TYR A 150 15.71 5.45 7.34
N TYR A 151 15.87 4.13 7.46
CA TYR A 151 17.20 3.51 7.48
C TYR A 151 17.83 3.38 6.09
N SER A 152 17.05 3.31 5.01
CA SER A 152 17.59 3.21 3.66
C SER A 152 17.88 4.56 3.01
N ASP A 153 17.20 5.64 3.41
CA ASP A 153 17.29 6.96 2.77
C ASP A 153 17.57 8.11 3.75
N THR A 154 16.74 8.28 4.79
CA THR A 154 16.83 9.46 5.68
C THR A 154 18.11 9.48 6.52
N LEU A 155 18.43 8.38 7.20
CA LEU A 155 19.62 8.28 8.06
C LEU A 155 20.93 8.43 7.26
N PRO A 156 21.12 7.78 6.09
CA PRO A 156 22.28 8.03 5.24
C PRO A 156 22.45 9.50 4.86
N LYS A 157 21.36 10.22 4.57
CA LYS A 157 21.41 11.67 4.30
C LYS A 157 21.85 12.47 5.52
N LYS A 158 21.34 12.14 6.72
CA LYS A 158 21.80 12.76 7.98
C LYS A 158 23.30 12.54 8.21
N VAL A 159 23.79 11.32 7.99
CA VAL A 159 25.22 11.00 8.12
C VAL A 159 26.05 11.78 7.11
N ASN A 160 25.63 11.84 5.85
CA ASN A 160 26.35 12.62 4.83
C ASN A 160 26.36 14.11 5.19
N ALA A 161 25.23 14.67 5.65
CA ALA A 161 25.15 16.08 6.04
C ALA A 161 26.07 16.41 7.23
N PHE A 162 26.14 15.54 8.24
CA PHE A 162 27.07 15.66 9.35
C PHE A 162 28.53 15.67 8.87
N ILE A 163 28.89 14.72 8.00
CA ILE A 163 30.26 14.63 7.44
C ILE A 163 30.60 15.87 6.61
N SER A 164 29.65 16.37 5.83
CA SER A 164 29.83 17.55 4.98
C SER A 164 30.01 18.85 5.75
N ALA A 165 29.64 18.91 7.03
CA ALA A 165 29.92 20.07 7.88
C ALA A 165 31.43 20.25 8.16
N GLY A 166 32.23 19.20 7.95
CA GLY A 166 33.68 19.23 8.19
C GLY A 166 34.04 19.23 9.67
N PHE A 167 35.35 19.26 9.96
CA PHE A 167 35.86 19.10 11.33
C PHE A 167 35.60 20.30 12.24
N GLY A 168 35.62 21.53 11.69
CA GLY A 168 35.32 22.74 12.47
C GLY A 168 33.87 22.84 12.97
N GLY A 169 32.97 22.04 12.39
CA GLY A 169 31.58 21.89 12.83
C GLY A 169 31.31 20.56 13.54
N PHE A 170 32.34 19.82 13.94
CA PHE A 170 32.18 18.51 14.57
C PHE A 170 31.49 18.65 15.94
N GLN A 171 30.47 17.82 16.18
CA GLN A 171 29.71 17.78 17.44
C GLN A 171 29.66 16.33 17.96
N ASP A 172 30.27 16.08 19.12
CA ASP A 172 30.32 14.75 19.74
C ASP A 172 28.93 14.16 20.00
N ASP A 173 27.99 14.98 20.49
CA ASP A 173 26.61 14.55 20.76
C ASP A 173 25.88 14.10 19.48
N GLN A 174 26.12 14.82 18.37
CA GLN A 174 25.53 14.46 17.08
C GLN A 174 26.15 13.17 16.53
N TYR A 175 27.48 13.01 16.66
CA TYR A 175 28.16 11.76 16.31
C TYR A 175 27.60 10.58 17.13
N ALA A 176 27.50 10.73 18.46
CA ALA A 176 26.99 9.69 19.36
C ALA A 176 25.54 9.32 19.02
N THR A 177 24.70 10.31 18.70
CA THR A 177 23.32 10.10 18.27
C THR A 177 23.26 9.30 16.97
N LEU A 178 24.00 9.70 15.93
CA LEU A 178 24.02 8.99 14.65
C LEU A 178 24.56 7.56 14.80
N LYS A 179 25.59 7.36 15.63
CA LYS A 179 26.15 6.03 15.93
C LYS A 179 25.12 5.14 16.61
N LYS A 180 24.38 5.67 17.60
CA LYS A 180 23.30 4.94 18.28
C LYS A 180 22.18 4.57 17.31
N GLU A 181 21.77 5.49 16.45
CA GLU A 181 20.73 5.22 15.46
C GLU A 181 21.16 4.10 14.49
N LEU A 182 22.40 4.14 13.98
CA LEU A 182 22.95 3.13 13.08
C LEU A 182 23.01 1.72 13.69
N THR A 183 23.13 1.60 15.02
CA THR A 183 23.14 0.30 15.72
C THR A 183 21.76 -0.15 16.20
N SER A 184 20.77 0.75 16.21
CA SER A 184 19.42 0.50 16.73
C SER A 184 18.42 0.06 15.64
N VAL A 185 18.89 -0.60 14.57
CA VAL A 185 18.03 -1.02 13.45
C VAL A 185 17.03 -2.10 13.91
N PRO A 186 15.71 -1.91 13.71
CA PRO A 186 14.71 -2.90 14.06
C PRO A 186 14.96 -4.25 13.37
N SER A 187 14.81 -5.35 14.12
CA SER A 187 15.09 -6.71 13.66
C SER A 187 14.28 -7.09 12.40
N GLU A 188 13.04 -6.62 12.32
CA GLU A 188 12.10 -6.86 11.22
C GLU A 188 12.53 -6.32 9.85
N ILE A 189 13.46 -5.36 9.82
CA ILE A 189 13.96 -4.74 8.57
C ILE A 189 15.48 -4.89 8.40
N LYS A 190 16.17 -5.39 9.43
CA LYS A 190 17.63 -5.51 9.46
C LYS A 190 18.20 -6.36 8.32
N GLN A 191 17.47 -7.40 7.91
CA GLN A 191 17.88 -8.30 6.83
C GLN A 191 17.54 -7.77 5.43
N ARG A 192 16.83 -6.65 5.32
CA ARG A 192 16.51 -6.07 4.02
C ARG A 192 17.82 -5.54 3.39
N GLN A 193 18.11 -5.99 2.17
CA GLN A 193 19.37 -5.67 1.49
C GLN A 193 19.65 -4.15 1.42
N SER A 194 18.66 -3.32 1.05
CA SER A 194 18.88 -1.86 1.00
C SER A 194 19.20 -1.27 2.37
N VAL A 195 18.52 -1.73 3.42
CA VAL A 195 18.73 -1.24 4.79
C VAL A 195 20.13 -1.64 5.23
N ASN A 196 20.48 -2.92 5.11
CA ASN A 196 21.80 -3.41 5.47
C ASN A 196 22.92 -2.67 4.72
N ALA A 197 22.78 -2.50 3.40
CA ALA A 197 23.76 -1.79 2.58
C ALA A 197 23.91 -0.32 3.02
N SER A 198 22.80 0.41 3.18
CA SER A 198 22.80 1.81 3.62
C SER A 198 23.42 1.98 5.00
N ILE A 199 23.14 1.06 5.94
CA ILE A 199 23.69 1.10 7.31
C ILE A 199 25.18 0.78 7.32
N SER A 200 25.60 -0.24 6.59
CA SER A 200 27.01 -0.61 6.48
C SER A 200 27.83 0.54 5.90
N GLN A 201 27.36 1.14 4.79
CA GLN A 201 28.02 2.27 4.16
C GLN A 201 28.06 3.50 5.08
N SER A 202 26.95 3.82 5.73
CA SER A 202 26.86 4.99 6.62
C SER A 202 27.75 4.82 7.85
N THR A 203 27.82 3.61 8.41
CA THR A 203 28.70 3.28 9.54
C THR A 203 30.18 3.44 9.16
N GLN A 204 30.58 2.92 8.00
CA GLN A 204 31.96 3.07 7.51
C GLN A 204 32.33 4.54 7.31
N LYS A 205 31.45 5.33 6.68
CA LYS A 205 31.64 6.76 6.48
C LYS A 205 31.77 7.52 7.80
N LEU A 206 30.86 7.27 8.74
CA LEU A 206 30.84 7.94 10.03
C LEU A 206 32.10 7.62 10.86
N ASN A 207 32.51 6.35 10.89
CA ASN A 207 33.73 5.93 11.59
C ASN A 207 34.99 6.53 10.97
N LYS A 208 35.08 6.54 9.63
CA LYS A 208 36.21 7.16 8.93
C LYS A 208 36.29 8.67 9.20
N HIS A 209 35.16 9.37 9.18
CA HIS A 209 35.11 10.80 9.48
C HIS A 209 35.58 11.09 10.91
N TYR A 210 35.13 10.30 11.89
CA TYR A 210 35.57 10.43 13.28
C TYR A 210 37.07 10.18 13.47
N ALA A 211 37.62 9.12 12.86
CA ALA A 211 39.05 8.83 12.92
C ALA A 211 39.88 10.00 12.35
N ASN A 212 39.46 10.55 11.21
CA ASN A 212 40.14 11.69 10.60
C ASN A 212 40.01 12.96 11.45
N TYR A 213 38.86 13.17 12.09
CA TYR A 213 38.66 14.28 13.04
C TYR A 213 39.63 14.17 14.22
N GLN A 214 39.76 13.00 14.83
CA GLN A 214 40.68 12.80 15.96
C GLN A 214 42.13 13.09 15.58
N GLN A 215 42.55 12.66 14.38
CA GLN A 215 43.87 13.00 13.86
C GLN A 215 44.03 14.52 13.69
N TRP A 216 43.11 15.18 13.00
CA TRP A 216 43.13 16.63 12.81
C TRP A 216 43.16 17.41 14.13
N TYR A 217 42.34 17.00 15.10
CA TYR A 217 42.29 17.62 16.42
C TYR A 217 43.64 17.54 17.13
N SER A 218 44.33 16.39 17.05
CA SER A 218 45.67 16.21 17.66
C SER A 218 46.80 16.95 16.95
N GLU A 219 46.62 17.33 15.69
CA GLU A 219 47.62 18.04 14.90
C GLU A 219 47.48 19.57 15.01
N VAL A 220 46.27 20.06 15.31
CA VAL A 220 45.92 21.49 15.28
C VAL A 220 45.70 22.10 16.66
N MET A 221 45.39 21.30 17.69
CA MET A 221 45.18 21.73 19.09
C MET A 221 46.27 21.17 20.00
#